data_AF-A0AAV2QVR7-F1
#
_entry.id   AF-A0AAV2QVR7-F1
#
_cell.length_a   1.000
_cell.length_b   1.000
_cell.length_c   1.000
_cell.angle_alpha   90.00
_cell.angle_beta   90.00
_cell.angle_gamma   90.00
#
_symmetry.space_group_name_H-M   'P 1'
#
loop_
_entity.id
_entity.type
_entity.pdbx_description
1 polymer ?
#
loop_
_entity_poly.entity_id
_entity_poly.type
_entity_poly.pdbx_seq_one_letter_code
_entity_poly.pdbx_strand_id
1 'polypeptide(L)'
;KVSHVCDRVEPPGESLAPTPSVARTLSLLTEVVTAATLADDSHHDFKQIISCVVDPLVNAVTESASSLGAVESAVYLLNCFHQLHSTLSLLHTTQDKLEMIQGLIEAQLDTLSQEQINSVCHTVGLATMYPVICHPPGTPLSTHPACQPLAVQAAMSKLDGFLAAPDHLMLPHSRLLLSSTFRQQLQTRTAEAIVSVYTTLYNQVHDLKNNYTDPHILLPRDPETVKNLLS
;
A
#
# COMPACT_ATOMS: atom_id res chain seq x y z
N LYS A 1 -5.80 -43.95 -6.49
CA LYS A 1 -5.66 -42.83 -7.44
C LYS A 1 -6.57 -41.72 -6.97
N VAL A 2 -6.07 -40.84 -6.10
CA VAL A 2 -6.80 -39.67 -5.64
C VAL A 2 -6.67 -38.63 -6.75
N SER A 3 -7.75 -38.37 -7.46
CA SER A 3 -7.81 -37.43 -8.56
C SER A 3 -7.49 -36.03 -8.05
N HIS A 4 -6.51 -35.38 -8.68
CA HIS A 4 -6.25 -33.95 -8.59
C HIS A 4 -7.54 -33.16 -8.85
N VAL A 5 -8.24 -32.79 -7.79
CA VAL A 5 -9.15 -31.63 -7.76
C VAL A 5 -8.34 -30.50 -7.14
N CYS A 6 -7.26 -30.10 -7.80
CA CYS A 6 -6.86 -28.70 -7.73
C CYS A 6 -7.93 -27.97 -8.55
N ASP A 7 -9.04 -27.65 -7.89
CA ASP A 7 -9.98 -26.67 -8.43
C ASP A 7 -9.14 -25.47 -8.83
N ARG A 8 -9.18 -25.13 -10.12
CA ARG A 8 -8.51 -23.95 -10.64
C ARG A 8 -8.97 -22.77 -9.80
N VAL A 9 -8.05 -22.10 -9.14
CA VAL A 9 -8.43 -20.96 -8.33
C VAL A 9 -9.08 -19.93 -9.24
N GLU A 10 -10.30 -19.54 -8.90
CA GLU A 10 -11.10 -18.64 -9.70
C GLU A 10 -10.34 -17.31 -9.86
N PRO A 11 -10.08 -16.85 -11.09
CA PRO A 11 -9.30 -15.64 -11.29
C PRO A 11 -10.03 -14.42 -10.72
N PRO A 12 -9.30 -13.42 -10.22
CA PRO A 12 -9.91 -12.19 -9.73
C PRO A 12 -10.70 -11.49 -10.83
N GLY A 13 -11.91 -11.01 -10.51
CA GLY A 13 -12.71 -10.19 -11.42
C GLY A 13 -12.25 -8.73 -11.45
N GLU A 14 -12.87 -7.91 -12.32
CA GLU A 14 -12.52 -6.48 -12.49
C GLU A 14 -12.67 -5.64 -11.21
N SER A 15 -13.52 -6.08 -10.26
CA SER A 15 -13.70 -5.41 -8.98
C SER A 15 -12.53 -5.61 -8.01
N LEU A 16 -11.65 -6.60 -8.27
CA LEU A 16 -10.61 -7.06 -7.35
C LEU A 16 -11.14 -7.40 -5.94
N ALA A 17 -12.43 -7.72 -5.84
CA ALA A 17 -13.05 -8.23 -4.62
C ALA A 17 -12.75 -9.74 -4.45
N PRO A 18 -12.83 -10.28 -3.22
CA PRO A 18 -12.69 -11.70 -2.99
C PRO A 18 -13.71 -12.49 -3.81
N THR A 19 -13.28 -13.59 -4.42
CA THR A 19 -14.19 -14.39 -5.26
C THR A 19 -15.31 -15.02 -4.41
N PRO A 20 -16.47 -15.34 -5.01
CA PRO A 20 -17.56 -16.00 -4.28
C PRO A 20 -17.12 -17.30 -3.58
N SER A 21 -16.14 -17.99 -4.16
CA SER A 21 -15.52 -19.20 -3.62
C SER A 21 -14.77 -18.95 -2.31
N VAL A 22 -14.07 -17.81 -2.19
CA VAL A 22 -13.42 -17.38 -0.93
C VAL A 22 -14.46 -17.08 0.13
N ALA A 23 -15.49 -16.29 -0.21
CA ALA A 23 -16.55 -15.92 0.74
C ALA A 23 -17.33 -17.15 1.26
N ARG A 24 -17.64 -18.12 0.37
CA ARG A 24 -18.33 -19.36 0.74
C ARG A 24 -17.49 -20.21 1.70
N THR A 25 -16.20 -20.35 1.43
CA THR A 25 -15.27 -21.10 2.30
C THR A 25 -15.22 -20.51 3.71
N LEU A 26 -15.16 -19.18 3.83
CA LEU A 26 -15.17 -18.48 5.11
C LEU A 26 -16.52 -18.59 5.86
N SER A 27 -17.64 -18.57 5.13
CA SER A 27 -18.98 -18.82 5.73
C SER A 27 -19.07 -20.23 6.30
N LEU A 28 -18.63 -21.24 5.54
CA LEU A 28 -18.62 -22.63 5.99
C LEU A 28 -17.71 -22.83 7.21
N LEU A 29 -16.52 -22.21 7.22
CA LEU A 29 -15.64 -22.23 8.39
C LEU A 29 -16.35 -21.65 9.63
N THR A 30 -17.05 -20.53 9.46
CA THR A 30 -17.80 -19.87 10.52
C THR A 30 -18.92 -20.76 11.06
N GLU A 31 -19.68 -21.39 10.17
CA GLU A 31 -20.76 -22.32 10.54
C GLU A 31 -20.23 -23.54 11.30
N VAL A 32 -19.13 -24.15 10.81
CA VAL A 32 -18.51 -25.31 11.46
C VAL A 32 -17.98 -24.97 12.84
N VAL A 33 -17.26 -23.85 12.98
CA VAL A 33 -16.72 -23.42 14.28
C VAL A 33 -17.87 -23.08 15.23
N THR A 34 -18.90 -22.37 14.76
CA THR A 34 -20.06 -22.01 15.60
C THR A 34 -20.81 -23.26 16.07
N ALA A 35 -21.11 -24.19 15.18
CA ALA A 35 -21.80 -25.44 15.53
C ALA A 35 -21.00 -26.25 16.54
N ALA A 36 -19.69 -26.33 16.38
CA ALA A 36 -18.83 -27.10 17.28
C ALA A 36 -18.66 -26.41 18.64
N THR A 37 -18.65 -25.08 18.72
CA THR A 37 -18.68 -24.36 20.01
C THR A 37 -19.97 -24.60 20.80
N LEU A 38 -21.10 -24.82 20.12
CA LEU A 38 -22.38 -25.16 20.78
C LEU A 38 -22.44 -26.61 21.27
N ALA A 39 -21.62 -27.50 20.70
CA ALA A 39 -21.58 -28.92 21.05
C ALA A 39 -20.68 -29.23 22.26
N ASP A 40 -20.00 -28.22 22.83
CA ASP A 40 -19.02 -28.34 23.94
C ASP A 40 -17.84 -29.28 23.63
N ASP A 41 -17.55 -29.50 22.34
CA ASP A 41 -16.39 -30.26 21.89
C ASP A 41 -15.11 -29.43 22.09
N SER A 42 -14.05 -30.11 22.55
CA SER A 42 -12.83 -29.49 23.07
C SER A 42 -12.20 -28.47 22.11
N HIS A 43 -11.95 -27.26 22.62
CA HIS A 43 -11.31 -26.13 21.93
C HIS A 43 -9.97 -26.42 21.21
N HIS A 44 -9.34 -27.57 21.47
CA HIS A 44 -8.07 -27.95 20.85
C HIS A 44 -8.20 -28.25 19.35
N ASP A 45 -9.35 -28.78 18.92
CA ASP A 45 -9.58 -29.16 17.51
C ASP A 45 -9.83 -27.95 16.61
N PHE A 46 -10.34 -26.84 17.16
CA PHE A 46 -10.64 -25.62 16.38
C PHE A 46 -9.40 -24.99 15.77
N LYS A 47 -8.29 -24.99 16.50
CA LYS A 47 -7.03 -24.44 16.00
C LYS A 47 -6.55 -25.19 14.76
N GLN A 48 -6.70 -26.51 14.77
CA GLN A 48 -6.31 -27.35 13.66
C GLN A 48 -7.28 -27.21 12.48
N ILE A 49 -8.59 -27.19 12.74
CA ILE A 49 -9.62 -26.97 11.71
C ILE A 49 -9.41 -25.62 11.01
N ILE A 50 -9.23 -24.55 11.78
CA ILE A 50 -8.99 -23.20 11.25
C ILE A 50 -7.71 -23.19 10.40
N SER A 51 -6.61 -23.78 10.90
CA SER A 51 -5.36 -23.83 10.15
C SER A 51 -5.49 -24.61 8.84
N CYS A 52 -6.20 -25.75 8.86
CA CYS A 52 -6.45 -26.58 7.69
C CYS A 52 -7.29 -25.89 6.61
N VAL A 53 -8.01 -24.82 6.93
CA VAL A 53 -8.79 -24.03 5.96
C VAL A 53 -8.08 -22.73 5.58
N VAL A 54 -7.54 -22.01 6.56
CA VAL A 54 -6.89 -20.71 6.35
C VAL A 54 -5.63 -20.84 5.52
N ASP A 55 -4.76 -21.81 5.80
CA ASP A 55 -3.47 -21.91 5.11
C ASP A 55 -3.65 -22.23 3.61
N PRO A 56 -4.50 -23.21 3.22
CA PRO A 56 -4.82 -23.42 1.81
C PRO A 56 -5.50 -22.22 1.16
N LEU A 57 -6.37 -21.50 1.89
CA LEU A 57 -7.07 -20.35 1.34
C LEU A 57 -6.12 -19.18 1.06
N VAL A 58 -5.19 -18.90 1.98
CA VAL A 58 -4.12 -17.89 1.79
C VAL A 58 -3.26 -18.24 0.59
N ASN A 59 -2.87 -19.52 0.44
CA ASN A 59 -2.10 -19.97 -0.71
C ASN A 59 -2.89 -19.82 -2.02
N ALA A 60 -4.17 -20.21 -2.03
CA ALA A 60 -5.02 -20.13 -3.22
C ALA A 60 -5.22 -18.68 -3.69
N VAL A 61 -5.52 -17.74 -2.78
CA VAL A 61 -5.67 -16.33 -3.18
C VAL A 61 -4.36 -15.72 -3.66
N THR A 62 -3.23 -16.11 -3.06
CA THR A 62 -1.89 -15.68 -3.49
C THR A 62 -1.55 -16.22 -4.89
N GLU A 63 -1.84 -17.49 -5.15
CA GLU A 63 -1.64 -18.10 -6.47
C GLU A 63 -2.53 -17.42 -7.53
N SER A 64 -3.77 -17.10 -7.20
CA SER A 64 -4.68 -16.38 -8.11
C SER A 64 -4.14 -15.01 -8.51
N ALA A 65 -3.56 -14.30 -7.55
CA ALA A 65 -3.03 -12.96 -7.73
C ALA A 65 -1.71 -12.95 -8.52
N SER A 66 -1.01 -14.08 -8.64
CA SER A 66 0.29 -14.17 -9.33
C SER A 66 0.24 -13.80 -10.82
N SER A 67 -0.94 -13.88 -11.43
CA SER A 67 -1.16 -13.51 -12.84
C SER A 67 -1.44 -12.01 -13.06
N LEU A 68 -1.64 -11.25 -11.97
CA LEU A 68 -1.96 -9.83 -12.00
C LEU A 68 -0.70 -8.95 -11.97
N GLY A 69 -0.85 -7.68 -12.36
CA GLY A 69 0.15 -6.64 -12.08
C GLY A 69 0.31 -6.39 -10.59
N ALA A 70 1.41 -5.73 -10.20
CA ALA A 70 1.74 -5.50 -8.78
C ALA A 70 0.63 -4.74 -8.02
N VAL A 71 0.04 -3.73 -8.66
CA VAL A 71 -1.03 -2.91 -8.07
C VAL A 71 -2.33 -3.71 -7.92
N GLU A 72 -2.75 -4.40 -8.98
CA GLU A 72 -3.97 -5.20 -8.99
C GLU A 72 -3.87 -6.38 -8.02
N SER A 73 -2.71 -7.04 -7.98
CA SER A 73 -2.40 -8.11 -7.04
C SER A 73 -2.48 -7.63 -5.60
N ALA A 74 -1.83 -6.51 -5.26
CA ALA A 74 -1.84 -5.96 -3.91
C ALA A 74 -3.27 -5.59 -3.45
N VAL A 75 -4.07 -4.95 -4.31
CA VAL A 75 -5.46 -4.60 -3.98
C VAL A 75 -6.34 -5.83 -3.77
N TYR A 76 -6.25 -6.83 -4.66
CA TYR A 76 -7.00 -8.08 -4.51
C TYR A 76 -6.62 -8.82 -3.23
N LEU A 77 -5.32 -8.95 -2.95
CA LEU A 77 -4.84 -9.63 -1.75
C LEU A 77 -5.23 -8.88 -0.47
N LEU A 78 -5.16 -7.54 -0.45
CA LEU A 78 -5.64 -6.75 0.68
C LEU A 78 -7.12 -6.99 0.95
N ASN A 79 -7.95 -7.03 -0.09
CA ASN A 79 -9.37 -7.30 0.04
C ASN A 79 -9.64 -8.71 0.59
N CYS A 80 -8.94 -9.73 0.08
CA CYS A 80 -9.04 -11.11 0.54
C CYS A 80 -8.58 -11.27 2.00
N PHE A 81 -7.40 -10.74 2.34
CA PHE A 81 -6.85 -10.84 3.69
C PHE A 81 -7.67 -10.02 4.70
N HIS A 82 -8.25 -8.89 4.30
CA HIS A 82 -9.16 -8.15 5.16
C HIS A 82 -10.41 -8.94 5.52
N GLN A 83 -11.04 -9.60 4.54
CA GLN A 83 -12.20 -10.45 4.78
C GLN A 83 -11.83 -11.63 5.68
N LEU A 84 -10.69 -12.26 5.41
CA LEU A 84 -10.18 -13.40 6.17
C LEU A 84 -9.89 -13.00 7.63
N HIS A 85 -9.14 -11.92 7.84
CA HIS A 85 -8.83 -11.38 9.17
C HIS A 85 -10.10 -11.01 9.95
N SER A 86 -11.03 -10.29 9.31
CA SER A 86 -12.30 -9.89 9.93
C SER A 86 -13.12 -11.10 10.35
N THR A 87 -13.20 -12.13 9.51
CA THR A 87 -13.92 -13.37 9.83
C THR A 87 -13.27 -14.09 11.01
N LEU A 88 -11.94 -14.30 10.98
CA LEU A 88 -11.24 -15.01 12.05
C LEU A 88 -11.28 -14.28 13.40
N SER A 89 -11.33 -12.94 13.39
CA SER A 89 -11.43 -12.14 14.61
C SER A 89 -12.73 -12.40 15.37
N LEU A 90 -13.81 -12.78 14.67
CA LEU A 90 -15.11 -13.12 15.28
C LEU A 90 -15.13 -14.54 15.85
N LEU A 91 -14.27 -15.43 15.37
CA LEU A 91 -14.23 -16.84 15.74
C LEU A 91 -13.44 -17.13 17.02
N HIS A 92 -13.01 -16.10 17.76
CA HIS A 92 -12.12 -16.23 18.94
C HIS A 92 -10.90 -17.13 18.64
N THR A 93 -10.36 -16.98 17.42
CA THR A 93 -9.26 -17.77 16.86
C THR A 93 -7.96 -17.56 17.63
N THR A 94 -7.00 -18.49 17.47
CA THR A 94 -5.62 -18.29 17.93
C THR A 94 -5.03 -16.99 17.38
N GLN A 95 -4.52 -16.17 18.29
CA GLN A 95 -3.83 -14.91 18.01
C GLN A 95 -2.77 -15.04 16.91
N ASP A 96 -2.03 -16.15 16.88
CA ASP A 96 -0.98 -16.44 15.89
C ASP A 96 -1.44 -16.31 14.43
N LYS A 97 -2.66 -16.76 14.11
CA LYS A 97 -3.18 -16.69 12.73
C LYS A 97 -3.56 -15.27 12.35
N LEU A 98 -4.17 -14.53 13.28
CA LEU A 98 -4.50 -13.12 13.07
C LEU A 98 -3.22 -12.30 12.85
N GLU A 99 -2.18 -12.52 13.66
CA GLU A 99 -0.89 -11.87 13.50
C GLU A 99 -0.22 -12.19 12.16
N MET A 100 -0.25 -13.46 11.74
CA MET A 100 0.27 -13.87 10.43
C MET A 100 -0.45 -13.15 9.28
N ILE A 101 -1.78 -13.09 9.29
CA ILE A 101 -2.56 -12.40 8.25
C ILE A 101 -2.33 -10.89 8.31
N GLN A 102 -2.21 -10.31 9.50
CA GLN A 102 -1.89 -8.91 9.68
C GLN A 102 -0.51 -8.56 9.09
N GLY A 103 0.47 -9.45 9.22
CA GLY A 103 1.77 -9.33 8.55
C GLY A 103 1.65 -9.36 7.02
N LEU A 104 0.79 -10.22 6.47
CA LEU A 104 0.51 -10.25 5.03
C LEU A 104 -0.19 -8.98 4.54
N ILE A 105 -1.15 -8.45 5.31
CA ILE A 105 -1.82 -7.18 5.03
C ILE A 105 -0.78 -6.05 4.97
N GLU A 106 0.10 -5.97 5.97
CA GLU A 106 1.12 -4.92 6.04
C GLU A 106 2.09 -4.98 4.84
N ALA A 107 2.54 -6.17 4.45
CA ALA A 107 3.40 -6.35 3.28
C ALA A 107 2.74 -5.89 1.97
N GLN A 108 1.44 -6.14 1.81
CA GLN A 108 0.70 -5.71 0.62
C GLN A 108 0.39 -4.20 0.65
N LEU A 109 0.15 -3.61 1.83
CA LEU A 109 0.05 -2.16 2.00
C LEU A 109 1.37 -1.48 1.63
N ASP A 110 2.50 -2.03 2.04
CA ASP A 110 3.82 -1.51 1.67
C ASP A 110 4.04 -1.55 0.16
N THR A 111 3.72 -2.68 -0.47
CA THR A 111 3.82 -2.83 -1.93
C THR A 111 2.96 -1.79 -2.65
N LEU A 112 1.68 -1.67 -2.28
CA LEU A 112 0.77 -0.71 -2.90
C LEU A 112 1.18 0.74 -2.63
N SER A 113 1.69 1.03 -1.42
CA SER A 113 2.20 2.35 -1.06
C SER A 113 3.42 2.74 -1.88
N GLN A 114 4.35 1.81 -2.10
CA GLN A 114 5.51 2.06 -2.95
C GLN A 114 5.11 2.37 -4.40
N GLU A 115 4.18 1.59 -4.98
CA GLU A 115 3.66 1.86 -6.32
C GLU A 115 2.95 3.23 -6.39
N GLN A 116 2.16 3.58 -5.37
CA GLN A 116 1.48 4.86 -5.26
C GLN A 116 2.47 6.03 -5.16
N ILE A 117 3.47 5.93 -4.28
CA ILE A 117 4.51 6.94 -4.08
C ILE A 117 5.31 7.11 -5.36
N ASN A 118 5.71 6.01 -6.01
CA ASN A 118 6.43 6.05 -7.28
C ASN A 118 5.60 6.77 -8.33
N SER A 119 4.33 6.42 -8.51
CA SER A 119 3.44 7.06 -9.49
C SER A 119 3.32 8.58 -9.26
N VAL A 120 3.11 9.00 -8.01
CA VAL A 120 3.03 10.43 -7.66
C VAL A 120 4.36 11.13 -7.94
N CYS A 121 5.47 10.59 -7.45
CA CYS A 121 6.82 11.13 -7.64
C CYS A 121 7.18 11.29 -9.12
N HIS A 122 6.82 10.34 -9.98
CA HIS A 122 7.04 10.46 -11.43
C HIS A 122 6.18 11.59 -12.02
N THR A 123 4.91 11.66 -11.62
CA THR A 123 3.97 12.66 -12.13
C THR A 123 4.41 14.08 -11.77
N VAL A 124 4.81 14.31 -10.52
CA VAL A 124 5.31 15.62 -10.06
C VAL A 124 6.76 15.91 -10.48
N GLY A 125 7.48 14.92 -11.01
CA GLY A 125 8.87 15.06 -11.49
C GLY A 125 9.95 14.84 -10.43
N LEU A 126 9.58 14.54 -9.18
CA LEU A 126 10.50 14.27 -8.07
C LEU A 126 11.29 12.97 -8.23
N ALA A 127 10.77 11.99 -8.99
CA ALA A 127 11.45 10.70 -9.19
C ALA A 127 12.86 10.85 -9.78
N THR A 128 13.08 11.84 -10.65
CA THR A 128 14.40 12.11 -11.26
C THR A 128 15.34 12.87 -10.34
N MET A 129 14.80 13.65 -9.41
CA MET A 129 15.55 14.44 -8.44
C MET A 129 16.00 13.61 -7.24
N TYR A 130 15.14 12.69 -6.78
CA TYR A 130 15.31 11.95 -5.54
C TYR A 130 16.69 11.27 -5.39
N PRO A 131 17.22 10.53 -6.39
CA PRO A 131 18.53 9.91 -6.25
C PRO A 131 19.67 10.92 -6.07
N VAL A 132 19.57 12.07 -6.74
CA VAL A 132 20.59 13.12 -6.76
C VAL A 132 20.57 13.92 -5.46
N ILE A 133 19.40 14.18 -4.88
CA ILE A 133 19.30 14.91 -3.60
C ILE A 133 19.66 14.03 -2.40
N CYS A 134 19.42 12.72 -2.47
CA CYS A 134 19.82 11.77 -1.43
C CYS A 134 21.32 11.45 -1.48
N HIS A 135 21.90 11.42 -2.68
CA HIS A 135 23.33 11.20 -2.88
C HIS A 135 23.91 12.34 -3.74
N PRO A 136 24.10 13.54 -3.16
CA PRO A 136 24.59 14.69 -3.89
C PRO A 136 25.94 14.39 -4.55
N PRO A 137 26.12 14.78 -5.82
CA PRO A 137 27.44 14.76 -6.42
C PRO A 137 28.35 15.76 -5.68
N GLY A 138 29.67 15.63 -5.80
CA GLY A 138 30.62 16.61 -5.27
C GLY A 138 30.55 17.99 -5.96
N THR A 139 29.56 18.22 -6.82
CA THR A 139 29.32 19.48 -7.54
C THR A 139 28.00 20.09 -7.04
N PRO A 140 27.83 21.42 -7.10
CA PRO A 140 26.62 22.08 -6.64
C PRO A 140 25.37 21.56 -7.38
N LEU A 141 24.31 21.21 -6.65
CA LEU A 141 23.09 20.64 -7.23
C LEU A 141 22.42 21.55 -8.27
N SER A 142 22.57 22.87 -8.17
CA SER A 142 22.07 23.84 -9.16
C SER A 142 22.64 23.63 -10.57
N THR A 143 23.80 22.98 -10.68
CA THR A 143 24.46 22.66 -11.96
C THR A 143 24.05 21.31 -12.53
N HIS A 144 23.41 20.45 -11.73
CA HIS A 144 22.98 19.13 -12.17
C HIS A 144 21.68 19.24 -12.99
N PRO A 145 21.57 18.61 -14.18
CA PRO A 145 20.39 18.75 -15.05
C PRO A 145 19.06 18.41 -14.38
N ALA A 146 19.05 17.43 -13.48
CA ALA A 146 17.85 17.03 -12.74
C ALA A 146 17.42 18.05 -11.67
N CYS A 147 18.36 18.85 -11.14
CA CYS A 147 18.13 19.74 -9.99
C CYS A 147 18.40 21.22 -10.31
N GLN A 148 18.60 21.58 -11.58
CA GLN A 148 18.74 22.98 -11.97
C GLN A 148 17.49 23.80 -11.57
N PRO A 149 17.61 25.12 -11.34
CA PRO A 149 16.49 25.95 -10.84
C PRO A 149 15.18 25.80 -11.65
N LEU A 150 15.28 25.73 -12.98
CA LEU A 150 14.12 25.51 -13.85
C LEU A 150 13.44 24.15 -13.64
N ALA A 151 14.21 23.09 -13.38
CA ALA A 151 13.68 21.77 -13.11
C ALA A 151 12.95 21.75 -11.76
N VAL A 152 13.56 22.35 -10.73
CA VAL A 152 12.95 22.50 -9.40
C VAL A 152 11.64 23.30 -9.50
N GLN A 153 11.64 24.42 -10.21
CA GLN A 153 10.43 25.24 -10.42
C GLN A 153 9.31 24.45 -11.12
N ALA A 154 9.65 23.68 -12.17
CA ALA A 154 8.69 22.85 -12.88
C ALA A 154 8.10 21.75 -11.97
N ALA A 155 8.92 21.11 -11.14
CA ALA A 155 8.44 20.13 -10.17
C ALA A 155 7.54 20.77 -9.11
N MET A 156 7.88 21.98 -8.63
CA MET A 156 7.07 22.70 -7.65
C MET A 156 5.70 23.10 -8.20
N SER A 157 5.63 23.56 -9.45
CA SER A 157 4.34 23.86 -10.09
C SER A 157 3.41 22.64 -10.16
N LYS A 158 3.97 21.45 -10.41
CA LYS A 158 3.18 20.20 -10.42
C LYS A 158 2.82 19.75 -9.01
N LEU A 159 3.75 19.89 -8.06
CA LEU A 159 3.50 19.59 -6.67
C LEU A 159 2.40 20.49 -6.09
N ASP A 160 2.36 21.77 -6.45
CA ASP A 160 1.28 22.68 -6.07
C ASP A 160 -0.09 22.18 -6.55
N GLY A 161 -0.17 21.68 -7.78
CA GLY A 161 -1.38 21.05 -8.29
C GLY A 161 -1.78 19.81 -7.49
N PHE A 162 -0.81 19.00 -7.06
CA PHE A 162 -1.05 17.86 -6.19
C PHE A 162 -1.52 18.28 -4.79
N LEU A 163 -0.88 19.28 -4.18
CA LEU A 163 -1.25 19.79 -2.86
C LEU A 163 -2.67 20.39 -2.84
N ALA A 164 -3.12 20.95 -3.96
CA ALA A 164 -4.49 21.45 -4.11
C ALA A 164 -5.53 20.33 -4.25
N ALA A 165 -5.15 19.17 -4.78
CA ALA A 165 -6.04 18.03 -4.98
C ALA A 165 -5.29 16.67 -4.87
N PRO A 166 -4.95 16.22 -3.64
CA PRO A 166 -4.12 15.02 -3.44
C PRO A 166 -4.76 13.75 -4.00
N ASP A 167 -6.08 13.65 -3.93
CA ASP A 167 -6.85 12.48 -4.38
C ASP A 167 -6.77 12.26 -5.90
N HIS A 168 -6.43 13.28 -6.68
CA HIS A 168 -6.39 13.19 -8.14
C HIS A 168 -5.20 12.37 -8.65
N LEU A 169 -4.07 12.37 -7.92
CA LEU A 169 -2.89 11.59 -8.30
C LEU A 169 -2.84 10.22 -7.60
N MET A 170 -3.88 9.87 -6.83
CA MET A 170 -4.01 8.52 -6.30
C MET A 170 -4.26 7.51 -7.41
N LEU A 171 -3.72 6.30 -7.26
CA LEU A 171 -3.94 5.18 -8.16
C LEU A 171 -5.45 4.90 -8.23
N PRO A 172 -6.04 4.74 -9.43
CA PRO A 172 -7.47 4.44 -9.56
C PRO A 172 -7.90 3.20 -8.75
N HIS A 173 -7.00 2.21 -8.67
CA HIS A 173 -7.20 0.96 -7.93
C HIS A 173 -7.37 1.15 -6.41
N SER A 174 -6.92 2.27 -5.83
CA SER A 174 -7.17 2.59 -4.41
C SER A 174 -8.67 2.65 -4.09
N ARG A 175 -9.52 2.97 -5.09
CA ARG A 175 -10.98 3.01 -4.95
C ARG A 175 -11.62 1.61 -4.85
N LEU A 176 -10.89 0.57 -5.26
CA LEU A 176 -11.32 -0.83 -5.22
C LEU A 176 -10.95 -1.53 -3.91
N LEU A 177 -10.13 -0.91 -3.06
CA LEU A 177 -9.93 -1.37 -1.68
C LEU A 177 -11.28 -1.37 -0.96
N LEU A 178 -11.64 -2.44 -0.26
CA LEU A 178 -12.90 -2.52 0.48
C LEU A 178 -12.81 -1.80 1.83
N SER A 179 -11.66 -1.92 2.50
CA SER A 179 -11.40 -1.26 3.79
C SER A 179 -11.12 0.24 3.63
N SER A 180 -11.89 1.08 4.33
CA SER A 180 -11.60 2.52 4.42
C SER A 180 -10.30 2.82 5.14
N THR A 181 -9.94 2.01 6.14
CA THR A 181 -8.68 2.13 6.87
C THR A 181 -7.48 1.95 5.95
N PHE A 182 -7.52 1.01 5.00
CA PHE A 182 -6.42 0.82 4.04
C PHE A 182 -6.29 2.01 3.10
N ARG A 183 -7.40 2.60 2.66
CA ARG A 183 -7.38 3.83 1.83
C ARG A 183 -6.74 4.99 2.59
N GLN A 184 -7.11 5.18 3.86
CA GLN A 184 -6.51 6.21 4.72
C GLN A 184 -5.02 5.97 4.93
N GLN A 185 -4.62 4.74 5.26
CA GLN A 185 -3.20 4.38 5.44
C GLN A 185 -2.39 4.64 4.17
N LEU A 186 -2.91 4.30 2.99
CA LEU A 186 -2.27 4.56 1.72
C LEU A 186 -2.07 6.07 1.48
N GLN A 187 -3.09 6.87 1.77
CA GLN A 187 -3.03 8.33 1.67
C GLN A 187 -1.98 8.92 2.63
N THR A 188 -2.01 8.51 3.91
CA THR A 188 -1.05 8.95 4.92
C THR A 188 0.38 8.56 4.56
N ARG A 189 0.65 7.31 4.21
CA ARG A 189 2.00 6.84 3.80
C ARG A 189 2.51 7.61 2.58
N THR A 190 1.63 7.90 1.62
CA THR A 190 2.01 8.69 0.44
C THR A 190 2.33 10.14 0.82
N ALA A 191 1.48 10.77 1.63
CA ALA A 191 1.71 12.13 2.11
C ALA A 191 3.05 12.24 2.87
N GLU A 192 3.32 11.31 3.80
CA GLU A 192 4.57 11.28 4.57
C GLU A 192 5.80 11.12 3.67
N ALA A 193 5.75 10.23 2.67
CA ALA A 193 6.83 10.06 1.72
C ALA A 193 7.09 11.33 0.90
N ILE A 194 6.03 11.99 0.41
CA ILE A 194 6.17 13.24 -0.35
C ILE A 194 6.74 14.37 0.53
N VAL A 195 6.27 14.49 1.78
CA VAL A 195 6.82 15.45 2.75
C VAL A 195 8.30 15.18 3.01
N SER A 196 8.71 13.91 3.13
CA SER A 196 10.11 13.52 3.34
C SER A 196 11.01 13.92 2.16
N VAL A 197 10.57 13.62 0.93
CA VAL A 197 11.28 14.02 -0.29
C VAL A 197 11.36 15.54 -0.41
N TYR A 198 10.25 16.24 -0.15
CA TYR A 198 10.19 17.70 -0.16
C TYR A 198 11.14 18.31 0.87
N THR A 199 11.17 17.77 2.10
CA THR A 199 12.07 18.22 3.17
C THR A 199 13.52 18.09 2.77
N THR A 200 13.88 16.96 2.14
CA THR A 200 15.23 16.73 1.63
C THR A 200 15.59 17.75 0.56
N LEU A 201 14.70 17.98 -0.41
CA LEU A 201 14.91 18.98 -1.46
C LEU A 201 15.01 20.40 -0.89
N TYR A 202 14.14 20.77 0.05
CA TYR A 202 14.14 22.07 0.72
C TYR A 202 15.48 22.36 1.40
N ASN A 203 16.00 21.39 2.16
CA ASN A 203 17.28 21.50 2.84
C ASN A 203 18.44 21.64 1.84
N GLN A 204 18.41 20.87 0.74
CA GLN A 204 19.43 20.95 -0.30
C GLN A 204 19.41 22.28 -1.04
N VAL A 205 18.24 22.84 -1.34
CA VAL A 205 18.13 24.14 -2.02
C VAL A 205 18.58 25.29 -1.13
N HIS A 206 18.30 25.21 0.17
CA HIS A 206 18.73 26.23 1.15
C HIS A 206 20.18 26.06 1.63
N ASP A 207 20.88 24.98 1.27
CA ASP A 207 22.31 24.84 1.53
C ASP A 207 23.12 25.70 0.56
N LEU A 208 23.91 26.63 1.11
CA LEU A 208 24.79 27.53 0.37
C LEU A 208 25.77 26.77 -0.54
N LYS A 209 26.15 25.53 -0.21
CA LYS A 209 27.03 24.70 -1.04
C LYS A 209 26.46 24.39 -2.42
N ASN A 210 25.14 24.41 -2.56
CA ASN A 210 24.46 24.07 -3.80
C ASN A 210 24.26 25.25 -4.75
N ASN A 211 24.68 26.46 -4.37
CA ASN A 211 24.73 27.66 -5.21
C ASN A 211 23.39 28.01 -5.91
N TYR A 212 22.25 27.75 -5.28
CA TYR A 212 20.96 28.23 -5.79
C TYR A 212 20.85 29.75 -5.60
N THR A 213 20.40 30.45 -6.64
CA THR A 213 20.05 31.87 -6.55
C THR A 213 18.67 32.00 -5.92
N ASP A 214 18.56 32.81 -4.86
CA ASP A 214 17.30 33.12 -4.16
C ASP A 214 16.46 31.88 -3.77
N PRO A 215 16.97 30.99 -2.89
CA PRO A 215 16.30 29.74 -2.53
C PRO A 215 14.88 29.94 -1.96
N HIS A 216 14.63 31.06 -1.29
CA HIS A 216 13.33 31.44 -0.75
C HIS A 216 12.28 31.74 -1.83
N ILE A 217 12.69 32.14 -3.03
CA ILE A 217 11.78 32.34 -4.17
C ILE A 217 11.48 31.00 -4.83
N LEU A 218 12.48 30.12 -4.91
CA LEU A 218 12.38 28.81 -5.54
C LEU A 218 11.53 27.83 -4.73
N LEU A 219 11.68 27.83 -3.41
CA LEU A 219 10.97 26.97 -2.45
C LEU A 219 10.47 27.82 -1.26
N PRO A 220 9.34 28.53 -1.43
CA PRO A 220 8.86 29.47 -0.41
C PRO A 220 8.16 28.81 0.77
N ARG A 221 7.63 27.58 0.61
CA ARG A 221 6.89 26.88 1.66
C ARG A 221 7.84 26.05 2.50
N ASP A 222 7.76 26.18 3.81
CA ASP A 222 8.47 25.29 4.71
C ASP A 222 7.84 23.87 4.71
N PRO A 223 8.60 22.84 5.10
CA PRO A 223 8.08 21.47 5.14
C PRO A 223 6.90 21.25 6.09
N GLU A 224 6.76 22.01 7.17
CA GLU A 224 5.63 21.89 8.10
C GLU A 224 4.34 22.38 7.44
N THR A 225 4.40 23.49 6.69
CA THR A 225 3.29 23.96 5.87
C THR A 225 2.86 22.91 4.85
N VAL A 226 3.80 22.27 4.15
CA VAL A 226 3.47 21.21 3.18
C VAL A 226 2.83 20.00 3.87
N LYS A 227 3.33 19.62 5.05
CA LYS A 227 2.74 18.55 5.86
C LYS A 227 1.30 18.87 6.26
N ASN A 228 1.02 20.09 6.69
CA ASN A 228 -0.33 20.53 7.08
C ASN A 228 -1.31 20.60 5.90
N LEU A 229 -0.82 20.77 4.67
CA LEU A 229 -1.65 20.74 3.46
C LEU A 229 -2.04 19.31 3.03
N LEU A 230 -1.29 18.31 3.49
CA LEU A 230 -1.48 16.90 3.15
C LEU A 230 -2.12 16.07 4.27
N SER A 231 -2.32 16.67 5.46
CA SER A 231 -2.91 16.06 6.65
C SER A 231 -4.44 16.08 6.66
#